data_AF-A0A7Y2KFU5-F1
#
_entry.id   AF-A0A7Y2KFU5-F1
#
_cell.length_a   1.000
_cell.length_b   1.000
_cell.length_c   1.000
_cell.angle_alpha   90.00
_cell.angle_beta   90.00
_cell.angle_gamma   90.00
#
_symmetry.space_group_name_H-M   'P 1'
#
loop_
_entity.id
_entity.type
_entity.pdbx_description
1 polymer ?
#
loop_
_entity_poly.entity_id
_entity_poly.type
_entity_poly.pdbx_seq_one_letter_code
_entity_poly.pdbx_strand_id
1 'polypeptide(L)' 'SAGMHLKALARISRLLKDERFRRSLLDAEDADELRRILREEDAGP' A
#
# COMPACT_ATOMS: atom_id res chain seq x y z
N SER A 1 -7.29 11.80 -17.41
CA SER A 1 -6.21 10.85 -17.08
C SER A 1 -5.14 11.40 -16.14
N ALA A 2 -4.43 12.50 -16.45
CA ALA A 2 -3.31 13.00 -15.62
C ALA A 2 -3.64 13.19 -14.13
N GLY A 3 -4.78 13.81 -13.79
CA GLY A 3 -5.20 14.01 -12.39
C GLY A 3 -5.52 12.70 -11.64
N MET A 4 -5.98 11.66 -12.33
CA MET A 4 -6.23 10.35 -11.72
C MET A 4 -4.92 9.64 -11.39
N HIS A 5 -3.97 9.64 -12.32
CA HIS A 5 -2.65 9.05 -12.10
C HIS A 5 -1.89 9.78 -10.98
N LEU A 6 -1.96 11.11 -10.90
CA LEU A 6 -1.35 11.88 -9.81
C LEU A 6 -1.95 11.51 -8.44
N LYS A 7 -3.28 11.37 -8.34
CA LYS A 7 -3.94 10.95 -7.10
C LYS A 7 -3.51 9.54 -6.67
N ALA A 8 -3.39 8.62 -7.62
CA ALA A 8 -2.91 7.27 -7.35
C ALA A 8 -1.46 7.29 -6.82
N LEU A 9 -0.56 8.02 -7.48
CA LEU A 9 0.83 8.17 -7.05
C LEU A 9 0.94 8.81 -5.65
N ALA A 10 0.14 9.84 -5.35
CA ALA A 10 0.10 10.47 -4.04
C ALA A 10 -0.41 9.55 -2.93
N ARG A 11 -1.34 8.64 -3.24
CA ARG A 11 -1.81 7.61 -2.31
C ARG A 11 -0.71 6.59 -2.03
N ILE A 12 -0.10 6.03 -3.08
CA ILE A 12 1.01 5.07 -2.97
C ILE A 12 2.18 5.68 -2.18
N SER A 13 2.56 6.93 -2.47
CA SER A 13 3.63 7.62 -1.77
C SER A 13 3.34 7.81 -0.28
N ARG A 14 2.09 8.07 0.12
CA ARG A 14 1.71 8.17 1.53
C ARG A 14 1.79 6.83 2.26
N LEU A 15 1.26 5.77 1.66
CA LEU A 15 1.33 4.41 2.23
C LEU A 15 2.79 3.99 2.43
N LEU A 16 3.63 4.14 1.40
CA LEU A 16 5.05 3.76 1.48
C LEU A 16 5.89 4.61 2.43
N LYS A 17 5.43 5.80 2.84
CA LYS A 17 6.09 6.61 3.88
C LYS A 17 5.88 6.05 5.28
N ASP A 18 4.85 5.24 5.52
CA ASP A 18 4.62 4.57 6.78
C ASP A 18 5.63 3.42 6.98
N GLU A 19 6.38 3.47 8.08
CA GLU A 19 7.35 2.43 8.41
C GLU A 19 6.71 1.08 8.74
N ARG A 20 5.57 1.09 9.42
CA ARG A 20 4.82 -0.13 9.77
C ARG A 20 4.37 -0.84 8.51
N PHE A 21 3.86 -0.10 7.54
CA PHE A 21 3.44 -0.65 6.26
C PHE A 21 4.62 -1.19 5.45
N ARG A 22 5.76 -0.48 5.43
CA ARG A 22 6.96 -1.02 4.77
C ARG A 22 7.43 -2.32 5.42
N ARG A 23 7.41 -2.41 6.76
CA ARG A 23 7.79 -3.65 7.46
C ARG A 23 6.83 -4.78 7.15
N SER A 24 5.51 -4.56 7.21
CA SER A 24 4.56 -5.62 6.87
C SER A 24 4.75 -6.16 5.45
N LEU A 25 5.04 -5.30 4.48
CA LEU A 25 5.36 -5.73 3.11
C LEU A 25 6.65 -6.56 3.01
N LEU A 26 7.68 -6.22 3.80
CA LEU A 26 8.96 -6.92 3.82
C LEU A 26 8.90 -8.25 4.59
N ASP A 27 8.04 -8.31 5.60
CA ASP A 27 7.87 -9.46 6.48
C ASP A 27 6.84 -10.47 5.93
N ALA A 28 6.14 -10.13 4.84
CA ALA A 28 5.16 -11.01 4.22
C ALA A 28 5.81 -12.31 3.71
N GLU A 29 5.29 -13.45 4.16
CA GLU A 29 5.87 -14.76 3.84
C GLU A 29 5.60 -15.18 2.38
N ASP A 30 4.48 -14.72 1.82
CA ASP A 30 4.07 -15.07 0.47
C ASP A 30 3.24 -13.97 -0.22
N ALA A 31 2.89 -14.25 -1.47
CA ALA A 31 2.12 -13.34 -2.29
C ALA A 31 0.66 -13.17 -1.82
N ASP A 32 0.08 -14.14 -1.11
CA ASP A 32 -1.27 -14.03 -0.56
C ASP A 32 -1.30 -13.09 0.65
N GLU A 33 -0.29 -13.16 1.50
CA GLU A 33 -0.11 -12.23 2.60
C GLU A 33 0.15 -10.82 2.09
N LEU A 34 1.00 -10.66 1.08
CA LEU A 34 1.21 -9.39 0.39
C LEU A 34 -0.11 -8.81 -0.15
N ARG A 35 -0.93 -9.63 -0.80
CA ARG A 35 -2.27 -9.24 -1.28
C ARG A 35 -3.21 -8.85 -0.14
N ARG A 36 -3.13 -9.50 1.02
CA ARG A 36 -3.92 -9.19 2.21
C ARG A 36 -3.52 -7.83 2.78
N ILE A 37 -2.23 -7.61 3.01
CA ILE A 37 -1.67 -6.35 3.52
C ILE A 37 -2.07 -5.17 2.62
N LEU A 38 -1.94 -5.32 1.30
CA LEU A 38 -2.34 -4.27 0.35
C LEU A 38 -3.84 -3.97 0.42
N ARG A 39 -4.71 -4.99 0.56
CA ARG A 39 -6.16 -4.79 0.63
C ARG A 39 -6.62 -4.16 1.94
N GLU A 40 -6.02 -4.54 3.06
CA GLU A 40 -6.33 -3.98 4.37
C GLU A 40 -6.05 -2.47 4.42
N GLU A 41 -4.91 -2.03 3.86
CA GLU A 41 -4.58 -0.59 3.75
C GLU A 41 -5.42 0.16 2.71
N ASP A 42 -5.81 -0.50 1.62
CA ASP A 42 -6.70 0.12 0.62
C ASP A 42 -8.13 0.30 1.16
N ALA A 43 -8.54 -0.54 2.10
CA ALA A 43 -9.83 -0.56 2.76
C ALA A 43 -9.89 0.27 4.06
N GLY A 44 -9.03 1.29 4.21
CA GLY A 44 -9.06 2.22 5.35
C GLY A 44 -10.49 2.71 5.69
N PRO A 45 -10.73 3.17 6.93
CA PRO A 45 -12.08 3.40 7.49
C PRO A 45 -13.02 4.21 6.59
#